data_AF-A0A954JVY7-F1
#
_entry.id   AF-A0A954JVY7-F1
#
_cell.length_a   1.000
_cell.length_b   1.000
_cell.length_c   1.000
_cell.angle_alpha   90.00
_cell.angle_beta   90.00
_cell.angle_gamma   90.00
#
_symmetry.space_group_name_H-M   'P 1'
#
loop_
_entity.id
_entity.type
_entity.pdbx_description
1 polymer ?
#
loop_
_entity_poly.entity_id
_entity_poly.type
_entity_poly.pdbx_seq_one_letter_code
_entity_poly.pdbx_strand_id
1 'polypeptide(L)' 'MKYMLLIYSEEGNWTEEERSTCMEKSTQICHELNEKGQFLAASPLHPVSTATSVRIREDRRIVTDGPFAETTEQLGG' A
#
# COMPACT_ATOMS: atom_id res chain seq x y z
N MET A 1 5.22 -15.68 15.33
CA MET A 1 4.13 -15.56 14.33
C MET A 1 4.37 -14.31 13.52
N LYS A 2 3.96 -14.27 12.24
CA LYS A 2 4.14 -13.12 11.36
C LYS A 2 2.77 -12.54 11.00
N TYR A 3 2.71 -11.23 10.83
CA TYR A 3 1.50 -10.49 10.49
C TYR A 3 1.80 -9.55 9.33
N MET A 4 0.76 -9.26 8.53
CA MET A 4 0.79 -8.25 7.48
C MET A 4 -0.27 -7.22 7.83
N LEU A 5 0.15 -5.96 7.96
CA LEU A 5 -0.72 -4.84 8.23
C LEU A 5 -1.00 -4.17 6.88
N LEU A 6 -2.27 -4.07 6.50
CA LEU A 6 -2.69 -3.45 5.25
C LEU A 6 -3.27 -2.07 5.58
N ILE A 7 -2.72 -1.03 4.96
CA ILE A 7 -3.10 0.36 5.15
C ILE A 7 -4.02 0.75 4.00
N TYR A 8 -5.26 1.09 4.34
CA TYR A 8 -6.27 1.58 3.40
C TYR A 8 -6.57 3.05 3.65
N SER A 9 -6.75 3.80 2.57
CA SER A 9 -7.21 5.20 2.60
C SER A 9 -7.77 5.58 1.23
N GLU A 10 -8.68 6.56 1.19
CA GLU A 10 -9.05 7.22 -0.06
C GLU A 10 -7.87 8.06 -0.60
N GLU A 11 -7.53 7.86 -1.88
CA GLU A 11 -6.48 8.64 -2.54
C GLU A 11 -6.85 10.13 -2.65
N GLY A 12 -5.88 11.01 -2.41
CA GLY A 12 -6.06 12.45 -2.54
C GLY A 12 -6.71 13.14 -1.33
N ASN A 13 -7.06 12.40 -0.28
CA ASN A 13 -7.65 12.97 0.94
C ASN A 13 -6.66 13.63 1.90
N TRP A 14 -5.36 13.63 1.59
CA TRP A 14 -4.33 14.23 2.43
C TRP A 14 -3.75 15.47 1.76
N THR A 15 -3.52 16.51 2.57
CA THR A 15 -2.58 17.55 2.21
C THR A 15 -1.15 17.00 2.16
N GLU A 16 -0.25 17.70 1.47
CA GLU A 16 1.16 17.29 1.41
C GLU A 16 1.81 17.25 2.81
N GLU A 17 1.44 18.18 3.69
CA GLU A 17 1.95 18.25 5.06
C GLU A 17 1.48 17.06 5.91
N GLU A 18 0.20 16.71 5.83
CA GLU A 18 -0.35 15.52 6.52
C GLU A 18 0.36 14.25 6.04
N ARG A 19 0.60 14.15 4.72
CA ARG A 19 1.31 13.02 4.12
C ARG A 19 2.75 12.91 4.61
N SER A 20 3.51 14.00 4.59
CA SER A 20 4.89 14.02 5.08
C SER A 20 4.95 13.62 6.56
N THR A 21 4.08 14.23 7.38
CA THR A 21 4.01 13.96 8.82
C THR A 21 3.67 12.50 9.11
N CYS A 22 2.73 11.91 8.36
CA CYS A 22 2.38 10.51 8.51
C CYS A 22 3.56 9.59 8.13
N MET A 23 4.24 9.88 7.01
CA MET A 23 5.37 9.09 6.54
C MET A 23 6.55 9.10 7.53
N GLU A 24 6.86 10.26 8.10
CA GLU A 24 7.88 10.41 9.14
C GLU A 24 7.55 9.56 10.38
N LYS A 25 6.31 9.66 10.88
CA LYS A 25 5.85 8.86 12.04
C LYS A 25 5.89 7.36 11.75
N SER A 26 5.43 6.94 10.58
CA SER A 26 5.43 5.54 10.16
C SER A 26 6.86 4.98 10.08
N THR A 27 7.79 5.78 9.53
CA THR A 27 9.21 5.44 9.46
C THR A 27 9.81 5.25 10.86
N GLN A 28 9.49 6.14 11.80
CA GLN A 28 9.95 6.02 13.19
C GLN A 28 9.44 4.73 13.86
N ILE A 29 8.17 4.37 13.65
CA ILE A 29 7.61 3.10 14.16
C ILE A 29 8.35 1.89 13.55
N CYS A 30 8.68 1.94 12.26
CA CYS A 30 9.45 0.87 11.61
C CYS A 30 10.84 0.70 12.26
N HIS A 31 11.53 1.81 12.59
CA HIS A 31 12.80 1.77 13.31
C HIS A 31 12.66 1.15 14.70
N GLU A 32 11.65 1.57 15.48
CA GLU A 32 11.40 1.00 16.82
C GLU A 32 11.08 -0.50 16.77
N LEU A 33 10.33 -0.96 15.77
CA LEU A 33 10.05 -2.38 15.57
C LEU A 33 11.31 -3.14 15.14
N ASN A 34 12.17 -2.51 14.35
CA ASN A 34 13.43 -3.11 13.91
C ASN A 34 14.40 -3.29 15.08
N GLU A 35 14.53 -2.30 15.95
CA GLU A 35 15.33 -2.39 17.19
C GLU A 35 14.88 -3.54 18.09
N LYS A 36 13.58 -3.86 18.07
CA LYS A 36 12.98 -4.98 18.82
C LYS A 36 13.08 -6.34 18.09
N GLY A 37 13.63 -6.37 16.88
CA GLY A 37 13.67 -7.58 16.05
C GLY A 37 12.28 -8.04 15.53
N GLN A 38 11.31 -7.13 15.49
CA GLN A 38 9.92 -7.39 15.11
C GLN A 38 9.58 -6.90 13.70
N PHE A 39 10.41 -6.03 13.12
CA PHE A 39 10.21 -5.53 11.76
C PHE A 39 10.64 -6.56 10.71
N LEU A 40 9.81 -6.75 9.69
CA LEU A 40 10.10 -7.62 8.55
C LEU A 40 10.27 -6.83 7.25
N ALA A 41 9.31 -5.96 6.93
CA ALA A 41 9.30 -5.09 5.77
C ALA A 41 8.19 -4.04 5.89
N ALA A 42 8.34 -2.95 5.15
CA ALA A 42 7.29 -1.98 4.84
C ALA A 42 7.49 -1.51 3.39
N SER A 43 6.39 -1.27 2.66
CA SER A 43 6.45 -0.85 1.26
C SER A 43 5.23 0.02 0.94
N PRO A 44 5.29 1.34 1.21
CA PRO A 44 4.25 2.25 0.74
C PRO A 44 4.14 2.15 -0.80
N LEU A 45 2.91 2.10 -1.29
CA LEU A 45 2.59 1.90 -2.69
C LEU A 45 2.35 3.24 -3.40
N HIS A 46 2.56 3.23 -4.71
CA HIS A 46 2.14 4.33 -5.58
C HIS A 46 0.60 4.32 -5.76
N PRO A 47 0.01 5.43 -6.21
CA PRO A 47 -1.41 5.50 -6.52
C PRO A 47 -1.89 4.39 -7.46
N VAL A 48 -3.14 3.96 -7.34
CA VAL A 48 -3.73 2.88 -8.14
C VAL A 48 -3.75 3.18 -9.64
N SER A 49 -3.62 4.45 -10.03
CA SER A 49 -3.41 4.86 -11.43
C SER A 49 -2.12 4.33 -12.04
N THR A 50 -1.15 3.93 -11.22
CA THR A 50 0.10 3.27 -11.64
C THR A 50 0.00 1.75 -11.68
N ALA A 51 -1.10 1.17 -11.18
CA ALA A 51 -1.28 -0.26 -11.10
C ALA A 51 -1.62 -0.88 -12.46
N THR A 52 -1.31 -2.16 -12.60
CA THR A 52 -1.73 -2.98 -13.74
C THR A 52 -2.25 -4.31 -13.21
N SER A 53 -3.48 -4.65 -13.57
CA SER A 53 -4.14 -5.88 -13.17
C SER A 53 -4.02 -6.95 -14.25
N VAL A 54 -3.62 -8.15 -13.84
CA VAL A 54 -3.53 -9.32 -14.71
C VAL A 54 -4.50 -10.38 -14.24
N ARG A 55 -5.38 -10.84 -15.13
CA ARG A 55 -6.36 -11.90 -14.86
C ARG A 55 -6.18 -13.06 -15.83
N ILE A 56 -6.14 -14.28 -15.31
CA ILE A 56 -6.11 -15.51 -16.12
C ILE A 56 -7.47 -16.21 -15.99
N ARG A 57 -8.12 -16.49 -17.11
CA ARG A 57 -9.35 -17.29 -17.19
C ARG A 57 -9.30 -18.17 -18.44
N GLU A 58 -9.60 -19.46 -18.30
CA GLU A 58 -9.60 -20.42 -19.43
C GLU A 58 -8.29 -20.36 -20.24
N ASP A 59 -7.15 -20.35 -19.54
CA ASP A 59 -5.80 -20.22 -20.12
C ASP A 59 -5.56 -18.94 -20.95
N ARG A 60 -6.47 -17.96 -20.90
CA ARG A 60 -6.33 -16.64 -21.53
C ARG A 60 -5.92 -15.59 -20.49
N ARG A 61 -4.89 -14.82 -20.84
CA ARG A 61 -4.40 -13.67 -20.07
C ARG A 61 -5.07 -12.39 -20.55
N ILE A 62 -5.67 -11.65 -19.60
CA ILE A 62 -6.21 -10.30 -19.80
C ILE A 62 -5.40 -9.35 -18.91
N VAL A 63 -4.98 -8.21 -19.48
CA VAL A 63 -4.24 -7.16 -18.78
C VAL A 63 -5.07 -5.88 -18.85
N THR A 64 -5.26 -5.21 -17.71
CA THR A 64 -5.99 -3.95 -17.61
C THR A 64 -5.20 -2.97 -16.78
N ASP A 65 -5.20 -1.70 -17.18
CA ASP A 65 -4.64 -0.62 -16.36
C ASP A 65 -5.55 -0.38 -15.15
N GLY A 66 -4.95 -0.02 -14.01
CA GLY A 66 -5.64 0.23 -12.76
C GLY A 66 -5.71 -0.96 -11.80
N PRO A 67 -6.38 -0.76 -10.64
CA PRO A 67 -6.44 -1.73 -9.56
C PRO A 67 -7.29 -2.95 -9.92
N PHE A 68 -7.30 -3.97 -9.04
CA PHE A 68 -8.05 -5.21 -9.30
C PHE A 68 -9.58 -4.99 -9.32
N ALA A 69 -10.04 -3.96 -8.60
CA ALA A 69 -11.43 -3.49 -8.49
C ALA A 69 -11.43 -2.03 -8.02
N GLU A 70 -12.51 -1.32 -8.31
CA GLU A 70 -12.81 -0.02 -7.72
C GLU A 70 -13.33 -0.20 -6.29
N THR A 71 -12.77 0.56 -5.36
CA THR A 71 -13.09 0.50 -3.92
C THR A 71 -13.21 1.91 -3.35
N THR A 72 -13.92 2.06 -2.23
CA THR A 72 -14.01 3.34 -1.53
C THR A 72 -12.64 3.80 -1.01
N GLU A 73 -11.84 2.87 -0.49
CA GLU A 73 -10.47 3.11 -0.03
C GLU A 73 -9.50 2.21 -0.79
N GLN A 74 -8.33 2.72 -1.14
CA GLN A 74 -7.30 2.00 -1.89
C GLN A 74 -6.22 1.47 -0.95
N LEU A 75 -5.58 0.36 -1.33
CA LEU A 75 -4.44 -0.19 -0.60
C LEU A 75 -3.20 0.69 -0.84
N GLY A 76 -2.71 1.34 0.21
CA GLY A 76 -1.59 2.28 0.16
C GLY A 76 -0.27 1.75 0.72
N GLY A 77 -0.25 0.62 1.44
CA GLY A 77 0.97 0.04 2.01
C GLY A 77 0.74 -0.98 3.09
#